data_AF-A0A3M6W583-F1
#
_entry.id   AF-A0A3M6W583-F1
#
_cell.length_a   1.000
_cell.length_b   1.000
_cell.length_c   1.000
_cell.angle_alpha   90.00
_cell.angle_beta   90.00
_cell.angle_gamma   90.00
#
_symmetry.space_group_name_H-M   'P 1'
#
loop_
_entity.id
_entity.type
_entity.pdbx_description
1 polymer ?
#
loop_
_entity_poly.entity_id
_entity_poly.type
_entity_poly.pdbx_seq_one_letter_code
_entity_poly.pdbx_strand_id
1 'polypeptide(L)' 'MSLIRVCRDIHREAALIPYSNNTFALGNIAELELFIKKSLLVPQRAAIKTLQIYGHMALGPGQ' A
#
# COMPACT_ATOMS: atom_id res chain seq x y z
N MET A 1 30.75 2.36 14.86
CA MET A 1 30.08 2.78 13.59
C MET A 1 29.34 1.64 12.85
N SER A 2 29.68 0.35 13.03
CA SER A 2 28.99 -0.77 12.37
C SER A 2 27.53 -0.94 12.83
N LEU A 3 27.29 -0.99 14.15
CA LEU A 3 25.95 -1.23 14.71
C LEU A 3 24.89 -0.20 14.28
N ILE A 4 25.24 1.09 14.22
CA ILE A 4 24.32 2.15 13.80
C ILE A 4 23.82 1.93 12.37
N ARG A 5 24.71 1.46 11.47
CA ARG A 5 24.34 1.15 10.09
C ARG A 5 23.40 -0.05 10.05
N VAL A 6 23.75 -1.14 10.74
CA VAL A 6 22.92 -2.35 10.83
C VAL A 6 21.53 -2.03 11.40
N CYS A 7 21.44 -1.28 12.50
CA CYS A 7 20.16 -0.89 13.09
C CYS A 7 19.31 -0.04 12.15
N ARG A 8 19.93 0.87 11.38
CA ARG A 8 19.24 1.70 10.40
C ARG A 8 18.69 0.86 9.24
N ASP A 9 19.46 -0.11 8.77
CA ASP A 9 19.06 -0.98 7.67
C ASP A 9 17.90 -1.88 8.12
N ILE A 10 17.98 -2.45 9.33
CA ILE A 10 16.86 -3.19 9.94
C ILE A 10 15.61 -2.32 10.06
N HIS A 11 15.73 -1.07 10.55
CA HIS A 11 14.58 -0.18 10.67
C HIS A 11 13.95 0.14 9.31
N ARG A 12 14.77 0.32 8.27
CA ARG A 12 14.29 0.54 6.91
C ARG A 12 13.50 -0.64 6.38
N GLU A 13 14.02 -1.85 6.54
CA GLU A 13 13.34 -3.08 6.11
C GLU A 13 12.06 -3.33 6.92
N ALA A 14 12.14 -3.18 8.25
CA ALA A 14 11.00 -3.39 9.14
C ALA A 14 9.85 -2.42 8.85
N ALA A 15 10.14 -1.18 8.47
CA ALA A 15 9.13 -0.20 8.10
C ALA A 15 8.35 -0.58 6.83
N LEU A 16 8.85 -1.52 6.02
CA LEU A 16 8.18 -2.00 4.80
C LEU A 16 7.27 -3.22 5.04
N ILE A 17 7.45 -3.93 6.16
CA ILE A 17 6.68 -5.16 6.49
C ILE A 17 5.15 -4.95 6.38
N PRO A 18 4.56 -3.85 6.89
CA PRO A 18 3.12 -3.65 6.79
C PRO A 18 2.62 -3.49 5.35
N TYR A 19 3.48 -3.12 4.41
CA TYR A 19 3.12 -2.91 3.01
C TYR A 19 3.30 -4.17 2.16
N SER A 20 4.34 -4.96 2.46
CA SER A 20 4.66 -6.18 1.70
C SER A 20 3.80 -7.40 2.04
N ASN A 21 3.24 -7.44 3.25
CA ASN A 21 2.52 -8.60 3.76
C ASN A 21 1.02 -8.38 3.97
N ASN A 22 0.47 -7.22 3.58
CA ASN A 22 -0.94 -6.93 3.71
C ASN A 22 -1.62 -6.69 2.36
N THR A 23 -2.93 -6.92 2.34
CA THR A 23 -3.80 -6.47 1.25
C THR A 23 -4.47 -5.17 1.67
N PHE A 24 -4.36 -4.13 0.84
CA PHE A 24 -5.08 -2.88 1.03
C PHE A 24 -6.33 -2.90 0.15
N ALA A 25 -7.48 -2.66 0.78
CA ALA A 25 -8.76 -2.64 0.10
C ALA A 25 -9.36 -1.24 0.19
N LEU A 26 -9.73 -0.68 -0.97
CA LEU A 26 -10.25 0.68 -1.08
C LEU A 26 -11.61 0.69 -1.76
N GLY A 27 -12.45 1.66 -1.41
CA GLY A 27 -13.85 1.72 -1.86
C GLY A 27 -14.04 2.30 -3.26
N ASN A 28 -13.04 2.99 -3.80
CA ASN A 28 -13.07 3.54 -5.16
C ASN A 28 -11.67 3.91 -5.67
N ILE A 29 -11.60 4.28 -6.95
CA ILE A 29 -10.35 4.66 -7.63
C ILE A 29 -9.76 5.95 -7.06
N ALA A 30 -10.57 6.92 -6.63
CA ALA A 30 -10.08 8.18 -6.10
C ALA A 30 -9.33 7.98 -4.76
N GLU A 31 -9.85 7.12 -3.89
CA GLU A 31 -9.18 6.69 -2.66
C GLU A 31 -7.86 5.97 -2.96
N LEU A 32 -7.85 5.09 -3.97
CA LEU A 32 -6.62 4.42 -4.41
C LEU A 32 -5.57 5.43 -4.89
N GLU A 33 -5.96 6.39 -5.72
CA GLU A 33 -5.05 7.41 -6.21
C GLU A 33 -4.47 8.25 -5.06
N LEU A 34 -5.32 8.64 -4.11
CA LEU A 34 -4.89 9.38 -2.93
C LEU A 34 -3.89 8.57 -2.10
N PHE A 35 -4.21 7.30 -1.83
CA PHE A 35 -3.36 6.38 -1.08
C PHE A 35 -1.98 6.22 -1.74
N ILE A 36 -1.94 5.92 -3.05
CA ILE A 36 -0.66 5.74 -3.76
C ILE A 36 0.12 7.06 -3.87
N LYS A 37 -0.52 8.16 -4.26
CA LYS A 37 0.19 9.39 -4.62
C LYS A 37 0.57 10.25 -3.41
N LYS A 38 -0.28 10.28 -2.36
CA LYS A 38 -0.14 11.24 -1.25
C LYS A 38 0.30 10.58 0.07
N SER A 39 -0.05 9.32 0.31
CA SER A 39 0.18 8.68 1.61
C SER A 39 1.45 7.83 1.68
N LEU A 40 2.02 7.45 0.53
CA LEU A 40 3.12 6.50 0.47
C LEU A 40 4.42 7.10 -0.06
N LEU A 41 5.51 6.78 0.63
CA LEU A 41 6.87 6.99 0.14
C LEU A 41 7.17 6.00 -1.00
N VAL A 42 8.16 6.35 -1.84
CA VAL A 42 8.59 5.50 -2.97
C VAL A 42 8.89 4.05 -2.54
N PRO A 43 9.65 3.78 -1.45
CA PRO A 43 9.94 2.41 -1.03
C PRO A 43 8.70 1.65 -0.53
N GLN A 44 7.77 2.35 0.13
CA GLN A 44 6.52 1.76 0.62
C GLN A 44 5.63 1.34 -0.55
N ARG A 45 5.51 2.19 -1.57
CA ARG A 45 4.80 1.83 -2.82
C ARG A 45 5.39 0.59 -3.48
N ALA A 46 6.71 0.52 -3.59
CA ALA A 46 7.40 -0.61 -4.20
C ALA A 46 7.23 -1.91 -3.40
N ALA A 47 7.02 -1.81 -2.08
CA ALA A 47 6.80 -2.96 -1.21
C ALA A 47 5.39 -3.56 -1.36
N ILE A 48 4.38 -2.80 -1.79
CA ILE A 48 3.02 -3.30 -1.95
C ILE A 48 2.94 -4.27 -3.12
N LYS A 49 2.46 -5.49 -2.84
CA LYS A 49 2.30 -6.56 -3.84
C LYS A 49 0.87 -6.72 -4.33
N THR A 50 -0.11 -6.33 -3.52
CA THR A 50 -1.53 -6.59 -3.81
C THR A 50 -2.39 -5.42 -3.39
N LEU A 51 -3.22 -4.94 -4.32
CA LEU A 51 -4.21 -3.89 -4.11
C LEU A 51 -5.56 -4.41 -4.61
N GLN A 52 -6.59 -4.20 -3.80
CA GLN A 52 -7.97 -4.54 -4.15
C GLN A 52 -8.81 -3.28 -4.18
N ILE A 53 -9.59 -3.11 -5.24
CA ILE A 53 -10.58 -2.04 -5.35
C ILE A 53 -11.94 -2.70 -5.36
N TYR A 54 -12.79 -2.35 -4.40
CA TYR A 54 -14.18 -2.74 -4.44
C TYR A 54 -14.92 -1.80 -5.38
N GLY A 55 -15.33 -2.29 -6.53
CA GLY A 55 -16.26 -1.60 -7.41
C GLY A 55 -17.68 -2.07 -7.11
N HIS A 56 -18.58 -1.15 -6.76
CA HIS A 56 -20.00 -1.41 -6.90
C HIS A 56 -20.33 -1.39 -8.40
N MET A 57 -20.30 -2.55 -9.06
CA MET A 57 -20.98 -2.67 -10.34
C MET A 57 -22.47 -2.49 -10.07
N ALA A 58 -22.98 -1.28 -10.33
CA ALA A 58 -24.42 -1.08 -10.45
C ALA A 58 -24.84 -1.96 -11.64
N LEU A 59 -25.30 -3.17 -11.34
CA LEU A 59 -26.13 -3.92 -12.27
C LEU A 59 -27.28 -2.96 -12.59
N GLY A 60 -27.30 -2.45 -13.82
CA GLY A 60 -28.38 -1.58 -14.30
C GLY A 60 -29.73 -2.21 -13.97
N PRO A 61 -30.81 -1.42 -13.89
CA PRO A 61 -32.09 -1.92 -13.40
C PRO A 61 -32.44 -3.19 -14.16
N GLY A 62 -32.42 -4.31 -13.44
CA GLY A 62 -32.98 -5.56 -13.92
C GLY A 62 -34.48 -5.43 -13.82
N GLN A 63 -35.08 -4.73 -14.80
CA GLN A 63 -36.48 -4.78 -15.27
C GLN A 63 -36.78 -3.58 -16.17
#